data_AF-A0A2Z4WEV2-F1
#
_entry.id   AF-A0A2Z4WEV2-F1
#
_cell.length_a   1.000
_cell.length_b   1.000
_cell.length_c   1.000
_cell.angle_alpha   90.00
_cell.angle_beta   90.00
_cell.angle_gamma   90.00
#
_symmetry.space_group_name_H-M   'P 1'
#
loop_
_entity.id
_entity.type
_entity.pdbx_description
1 polymer ?
#
loop_
_entity_poly.entity_id
_entity_poly.type
_entity_poly.pdbx_seq_one_letter_code
_entity_poly.pdbx_strand_id
1 'polypeptide(L)'
;MSKKLFTKDEVKILSENKYVKKVSSKGITYTDEFKKIFITENELGKFPRQIFEECGFDIEILGMQRVGSAGKRWRSSYKNGGAIALQDTRRLNTGRPGEKELSLAEKYARLEAKVELLQAENELLKKLDNVRKEGVKEKIKLLSREKFIVIKQVIEKYKLKNLVTYLCKVVGVSRSGYYKFFSKNAKNTRIQRESLDEISKENILNAFNFKNHKKGARQIKMVLQNQFDIIYNLKRIRRIMKKYNIICPIRKANPYRRMMNATKAHTVVPNLLNRKFKQKTPGKVLLTDITYLTYKNNQRAYLSTIKDSFINEILAYNVSDNLKLDIVIDTLKKLKLNSNIKLHDEAYIHSDQGVHYTSSKVQKVIRELGLGQSMSRRGNCWDNAPQESFFGHFKDEVDLKKYENLNQLKIEIDNYMNYYNNYRYQWNLNKMTPVQYRNHLII
;
A
#
# COMPACT_ATOMS: atom_id res chain seq x y z
N MET A 1 5.67 14.54 48.65
CA MET A 1 5.38 14.91 50.05
C MET A 1 4.88 16.34 50.05
N SER A 2 3.84 16.68 50.82
CA SER A 2 3.33 18.06 50.89
C SER A 2 4.42 18.99 51.43
N LYS A 3 4.59 20.16 50.79
CA LYS A 3 5.55 21.19 51.22
C LYS A 3 5.01 22.10 52.33
N LYS A 4 3.73 21.97 52.71
CA LYS A 4 3.11 22.75 53.79
C LYS A 4 3.67 22.29 55.14
N LEU A 5 4.22 23.23 55.91
CA LEU A 5 4.64 23.03 57.31
C LEU A 5 3.53 23.55 58.22
N PHE A 6 3.33 22.90 59.37
CA PHE A 6 2.37 23.35 60.37
C PHE A 6 2.99 24.37 61.32
N THR A 7 2.28 25.46 61.59
CA THR A 7 2.62 26.41 62.66
C THR A 7 2.41 25.78 64.04
N LYS A 8 2.92 26.40 65.11
CA LYS A 8 2.75 25.88 66.48
C LYS A 8 1.26 25.77 66.85
N ASP A 9 0.45 26.73 66.42
CA ASP A 9 -1.00 26.75 66.68
C ASP A 9 -1.73 25.68 65.86
N GLU A 10 -1.39 25.51 64.57
CA GLU A 10 -1.95 24.43 63.74
C GLU A 10 -1.59 23.04 64.27
N VAL A 11 -0.38 22.86 64.83
CA VAL A 11 0.01 21.60 65.48
C VAL A 11 -0.85 21.33 66.70
N LYS A 12 -1.15 22.36 67.50
CA LYS A 12 -2.00 22.25 68.70
C LYS A 12 -3.43 21.84 68.31
N ILE A 13 -4.04 22.56 67.35
CA ILE A 13 -5.39 22.27 66.83
C ILE A 13 -5.47 20.83 66.30
N LEU A 14 -4.50 20.41 65.47
CA LEU A 14 -4.51 19.05 64.92
C LEU A 14 -4.24 17.97 65.98
N SER A 15 -3.53 18.29 67.07
CA SER A 15 -3.24 17.32 68.14
C SER A 15 -4.43 17.04 69.05
N GLU A 16 -5.43 17.93 69.08
CA GLU A 16 -6.66 17.77 69.88
C GLU A 16 -7.66 16.78 69.25
N ASN A 17 -7.50 16.44 67.96
CA ASN A 17 -8.38 15.48 67.30
C ASN A 17 -8.07 14.03 67.71
N LYS A 18 -9.10 13.29 68.17
CA LYS A 18 -9.01 11.88 68.62
C LYS A 18 -8.39 10.91 67.60
N TYR A 19 -8.46 11.22 66.31
CA TYR A 19 -7.94 10.40 65.22
C TYR A 19 -6.46 10.69 64.89
N VAL A 20 -5.81 11.52 65.70
CA VAL A 20 -4.42 11.92 65.52
C VAL A 20 -3.53 11.29 66.59
N LYS A 21 -2.56 10.50 66.14
CA LYS A 21 -1.61 9.80 67.00
C LYS A 21 -0.38 10.64 67.34
N LYS A 22 0.11 11.44 66.39
CA LYS A 22 1.26 12.36 66.58
C LYS A 22 1.28 13.41 65.48
N VAL A 23 1.49 14.67 65.86
CA VAL A 23 1.72 15.78 64.92
C VAL A 23 3.11 16.38 65.16
N SER A 24 3.75 16.79 64.08
CA SER A 24 4.99 17.56 64.06
C SER A 24 4.85 18.65 63.00
N SER A 25 5.70 19.67 63.02
CA SER A 25 5.72 20.73 62.00
C SER A 25 5.80 20.19 60.56
N LYS A 26 6.39 18.99 60.36
CA LYS A 26 6.57 18.37 59.04
C LYS A 26 5.52 17.30 58.70
N GLY A 27 4.80 16.73 59.67
CA GLY A 27 4.05 15.51 59.43
C GLY A 27 3.02 15.17 60.49
N ILE A 28 1.98 14.45 60.07
CA ILE A 28 0.89 13.96 60.92
C ILE A 28 0.80 12.43 60.79
N THR A 29 0.63 11.76 61.92
CA THR A 29 0.38 10.31 62.00
C THR A 29 -1.02 10.10 62.55
N TYR A 30 -1.82 9.31 61.85
CA TYR A 30 -3.21 9.03 62.20
C TYR A 30 -3.32 7.72 62.99
N THR A 31 -4.39 7.59 63.79
CA THR A 31 -4.71 6.36 64.50
C THR A 31 -5.10 5.25 63.52
N ASP A 32 -4.93 3.99 63.93
CA ASP A 32 -5.28 2.85 63.09
C ASP A 32 -6.80 2.70 62.93
N GLU A 33 -7.56 3.17 63.93
CA GLU A 33 -9.02 3.29 63.87
C GLU A 33 -9.47 4.21 62.73
N PHE A 34 -8.88 5.40 62.62
CA PHE A 34 -9.23 6.33 61.54
C PHE A 34 -8.94 5.76 60.15
N LYS A 35 -7.83 5.03 60.00
CA LYS A 35 -7.49 4.39 58.72
C LYS A 35 -8.53 3.35 58.32
N LYS A 36 -9.09 2.61 59.28
CA LYS A 36 -10.16 1.64 59.03
C LYS A 36 -11.44 2.34 58.60
N ILE A 37 -11.88 3.34 59.35
CA ILE A 37 -13.04 4.19 59.01
C ILE A 37 -12.87 4.75 57.60
N PHE A 38 -11.69 5.27 57.29
CA PHE A 38 -11.40 5.81 55.97
C PHE A 38 -11.59 4.80 54.84
N ILE A 39 -11.13 3.56 55.02
CA ILE A 39 -11.29 2.54 53.97
C ILE A 39 -12.75 2.15 53.82
N THR A 40 -13.47 1.91 54.92
CA THR A 40 -14.88 1.53 54.89
C THR A 40 -15.73 2.62 54.19
N GLU A 41 -15.58 3.88 54.60
CA GLU A 41 -16.33 5.00 54.01
C GLU A 41 -15.92 5.26 52.55
N ASN A 42 -14.65 5.03 52.19
CA ASN A 42 -14.19 5.21 50.82
C ASN A 42 -14.65 4.07 49.89
N GLU A 43 -14.83 2.85 50.40
CA GLU A 43 -15.46 1.73 49.68
C GLU A 43 -16.96 1.97 49.48
N LEU A 44 -17.63 2.63 50.42
CA LEU A 44 -19.01 3.12 50.29
C LEU A 44 -19.15 4.32 49.32
N GLY A 45 -18.04 4.81 48.77
CA GLY A 45 -18.03 5.83 47.71
C GLY A 45 -17.81 7.27 48.17
N LYS A 46 -17.61 7.53 49.48
CA LYS A 46 -17.31 8.89 49.97
C LYS A 46 -15.94 9.36 49.51
N PHE A 47 -15.84 10.65 49.20
CA PHE A 47 -14.57 11.24 48.78
C PHE A 47 -13.63 11.44 49.99
N PRO A 48 -12.29 11.33 49.81
CA PRO A 48 -11.33 11.51 50.89
C PRO A 48 -11.45 12.84 51.64
N ARG A 49 -11.93 13.91 50.97
CA ARG A 49 -12.22 15.20 51.61
C ARG A 49 -13.33 15.06 52.65
N GLN A 50 -14.48 14.55 52.24
CA GLN A 50 -15.66 14.38 53.09
C GLN A 50 -15.36 13.52 54.33
N ILE A 51 -14.65 12.41 54.15
CA ILE A 51 -14.30 11.51 55.25
C ILE A 51 -13.42 12.21 56.30
N PHE A 52 -12.50 13.06 55.86
CA PHE A 52 -11.64 13.81 56.78
C PHE A 52 -12.42 14.92 57.50
N GLU A 53 -13.27 15.66 56.80
CA GLU A 53 -14.15 16.68 57.41
C GLU A 53 -15.11 16.06 58.44
N GLU A 54 -15.78 14.94 58.11
CA GLU A 54 -16.69 14.21 59.01
C GLU A 54 -15.98 13.69 60.27
N CYS A 55 -14.68 13.40 60.19
CA CYS A 55 -13.85 12.98 61.32
C CYS A 55 -13.18 14.17 62.04
N GLY A 56 -13.63 15.40 61.80
CA GLY A 56 -13.20 16.60 62.52
C GLY A 56 -11.84 17.14 62.09
N PHE A 57 -11.38 16.84 60.87
CA PHE A 57 -10.16 17.44 60.32
C PHE A 57 -10.49 18.71 59.54
N ASP A 58 -9.82 19.80 59.88
CA ASP A 58 -9.80 20.99 59.04
C ASP A 58 -8.87 20.76 57.83
N ILE A 59 -9.45 20.75 56.63
CA ILE A 59 -8.74 20.47 55.38
C ILE A 59 -7.92 21.67 54.89
N GLU A 60 -8.30 22.89 55.26
CA GLU A 60 -7.51 24.08 54.93
C GLU A 60 -6.20 24.06 55.72
N ILE A 61 -6.25 23.62 56.98
CA ILE A 61 -5.07 23.37 57.80
C ILE A 61 -4.27 22.17 57.26
N LEU A 62 -4.92 21.02 57.03
CA LEU A 62 -4.24 19.77 56.67
C LEU A 62 -3.66 19.75 55.25
N GLY A 63 -4.33 20.43 54.32
CA GLY A 63 -3.99 20.51 52.90
C GLY A 63 -4.40 19.25 52.10
N MET A 64 -5.09 19.46 50.99
CA MET A 64 -5.66 18.39 50.17
C MET A 64 -4.62 17.39 49.61
N GLN A 65 -3.38 17.83 49.38
CA GLN A 65 -2.29 16.94 48.96
C GLN A 65 -1.96 15.87 50.02
N ARG A 66 -2.02 16.21 51.32
CA ARG A 66 -1.78 15.24 52.40
C ARG A 66 -2.92 14.25 52.50
N VAL A 67 -4.16 14.72 52.41
CA VAL A 67 -5.37 13.89 52.38
C VAL A 67 -5.31 12.89 51.23
N GLY A 68 -5.06 13.36 50.00
CA GLY A 68 -4.95 12.49 48.82
C GLY A 68 -3.80 11.48 48.91
N SER A 69 -2.65 11.90 49.42
CA SER A 69 -1.49 11.03 49.60
C SER A 69 -1.71 9.97 50.69
N ALA A 70 -2.37 10.34 51.79
CA ALA A 70 -2.74 9.42 52.87
C ALA A 70 -3.74 8.38 52.36
N GLY A 71 -4.83 8.81 51.72
CA GLY A 71 -5.84 7.91 51.18
C GLY A 71 -5.28 6.97 50.11
N LYS A 72 -4.39 7.44 49.22
CA LYS A 72 -3.73 6.57 48.25
C LYS A 72 -2.86 5.50 48.92
N ARG A 73 -2.11 5.87 49.97
CA ARG A 73 -1.30 4.92 50.73
C ARG A 73 -2.16 3.88 51.43
N TRP A 74 -3.22 4.29 52.13
CA TRP A 74 -4.09 3.37 52.86
C TRP A 74 -4.83 2.41 51.94
N ARG A 75 -5.38 2.89 50.81
CA ARG A 75 -5.99 2.00 49.80
C ARG A 75 -4.99 0.97 49.26
N SER A 76 -3.75 1.40 49.01
CA SER A 76 -2.70 0.50 48.55
C SER A 76 -2.31 -0.53 49.60
N SER A 77 -2.18 -0.13 50.87
CA SER A 77 -1.89 -1.03 51.98
C SER A 77 -3.02 -2.04 52.20
N TYR A 78 -4.27 -1.58 52.21
CA TYR A 78 -5.43 -2.44 52.39
C TYR A 78 -5.57 -3.47 51.26
N LYS A 79 -5.36 -3.07 50.01
CA LYS A 79 -5.38 -3.99 48.87
C LYS A 79 -4.33 -5.11 48.97
N ASN A 80 -3.21 -4.87 49.64
CA ASN A 80 -2.10 -5.82 49.73
C ASN A 80 -2.17 -6.74 50.97
N GLY A 81 -2.92 -6.39 52.02
CA GLY A 81 -2.94 -7.18 53.26
C GLY A 81 -4.12 -6.92 54.21
N GLY A 82 -5.22 -6.38 53.69
CA GLY A 82 -6.45 -6.14 54.44
C GLY A 82 -6.29 -5.15 55.60
N ALA A 83 -7.18 -5.26 56.60
CA ALA A 83 -7.20 -4.36 57.76
C ALA A 83 -5.92 -4.44 58.62
N ILE A 84 -5.22 -5.58 58.60
CA ILE A 84 -3.97 -5.80 59.34
C ILE A 84 -2.85 -4.91 58.76
N ALA A 85 -2.81 -4.74 57.43
CA ALA A 85 -1.80 -3.92 56.75
C ALA A 85 -1.97 -2.40 56.94
N LEU A 86 -3.05 -1.94 57.58
CA LEU A 86 -3.27 -0.53 57.92
C LEU A 86 -2.56 -0.10 59.20
N GLN A 87 -2.16 -1.06 60.05
CA GLN A 87 -1.47 -0.77 61.31
C GLN A 87 -0.10 -0.13 61.08
N ASP A 88 0.31 0.77 61.99
CA ASP A 88 1.63 1.40 61.93
C ASP A 88 2.74 0.42 62.32
N THR A 89 3.25 -0.30 61.34
CA THR A 89 4.29 -1.33 61.50
C THR A 89 5.70 -0.77 61.69
N ARG A 90 5.89 0.56 61.76
CA ARG A 90 7.22 1.18 61.96
C ARG A 90 7.90 0.77 63.28
N ARG A 91 7.15 0.31 64.28
CA ARG A 91 7.71 -0.24 65.54
C ARG A 91 8.16 -1.70 65.44
N LEU A 92 7.75 -2.43 64.39
CA LEU A 92 7.96 -3.88 64.25
C LEU A 92 8.74 -4.27 62.99
N ASN A 93 8.91 -3.35 62.03
CA ASN A 93 9.53 -3.65 60.74
C ASN A 93 10.95 -3.05 60.63
N THR A 94 11.96 -3.90 60.78
CA THR A 94 13.35 -3.67 60.37
C THR A 94 13.49 -3.76 58.85
N GLY A 95 12.80 -2.91 58.08
CA GLY A 95 13.07 -2.65 56.65
C GLY A 95 13.09 -3.81 55.64
N ARG A 96 12.82 -5.06 56.05
CA ARG A 96 12.94 -6.28 55.24
C ARG A 96 11.53 -6.87 55.05
N PRO A 97 11.07 -7.15 53.82
CA PRO A 97 9.80 -7.83 53.62
C PRO A 97 9.86 -9.21 54.27
N GLY A 98 9.00 -9.48 55.26
CA GLY A 98 8.87 -10.82 55.82
C GLY A 98 8.26 -11.77 54.79
N GLU A 99 8.89 -12.93 54.58
CA GLU A 99 8.34 -14.03 53.80
C GLU A 99 7.12 -14.59 54.54
N LYS A 100 5.93 -14.08 54.25
CA LYS A 100 4.68 -14.74 54.64
C LYS A 100 4.51 -15.96 53.74
N GLU A 101 4.56 -17.17 54.29
CA GLU A 101 4.23 -18.37 53.54
C GLU A 101 2.78 -18.31 53.06
N LEU A 102 2.59 -18.41 51.74
CA LEU A 102 1.26 -18.42 51.13
C LEU A 102 0.52 -19.71 51.52
N SER A 103 -0.78 -19.58 51.76
CA SER A 103 -1.67 -20.74 51.96
C SER A 103 -1.64 -21.66 50.74
N LEU A 104 -1.89 -22.96 50.93
CA LEU A 104 -1.96 -23.95 49.85
C LEU A 104 -2.96 -23.50 48.76
N ALA A 105 -4.12 -22.97 49.17
CA ALA A 105 -5.14 -22.44 48.26
C ALA A 105 -4.64 -21.22 47.45
N GLU A 106 -3.85 -20.34 48.06
CA GLU A 106 -3.24 -19.19 47.37
C GLU A 106 -2.16 -19.64 46.38
N LYS A 107 -1.39 -20.68 46.73
CA LYS A 107 -0.40 -21.31 45.83
C LYS A 107 -1.10 -21.95 44.62
N TYR A 108 -2.20 -22.67 44.82
CA TYR A 108 -2.99 -23.27 43.74
C TYR A 108 -3.60 -22.22 42.82
N ALA A 109 -4.27 -21.20 43.36
CA ALA A 109 -4.85 -20.12 42.56
C ALA A 109 -3.78 -19.36 41.75
N ARG A 110 -2.58 -19.18 42.31
CA ARG A 110 -1.45 -18.56 41.61
C ARG A 110 -0.89 -19.43 40.49
N LEU A 111 -0.84 -20.75 40.69
CA LEU A 111 -0.42 -21.71 39.66
C LEU A 111 -1.43 -21.77 38.53
N GLU A 112 -2.73 -21.82 38.84
CA GLU A 112 -3.80 -21.83 37.86
C GLU A 112 -3.78 -20.57 36.97
N ALA A 113 -3.68 -19.39 37.59
CA ALA A 113 -3.53 -18.12 36.87
C ALA A 113 -2.24 -18.08 36.00
N LYS A 114 -1.16 -18.72 36.45
CA LYS A 114 0.09 -18.83 35.67
C LYS A 114 -0.07 -19.75 34.47
N VAL A 115 -0.75 -20.88 34.63
CA VAL A 115 -1.05 -21.81 33.54
C VAL A 115 -1.93 -21.13 32.48
N GLU A 116 -2.97 -20.42 32.90
CA GLU A 116 -3.86 -19.70 31.99
C GLU A 116 -3.13 -18.61 31.19
N LEU A 117 -2.24 -17.85 31.85
CA LEU A 117 -1.39 -16.85 31.19
C LEU A 117 -0.45 -17.50 30.17
N LEU A 118 0.21 -18.61 30.52
CA LEU A 118 1.12 -19.33 29.62
C LEU A 118 0.37 -19.95 28.43
N GLN A 119 -0.86 -20.43 28.63
CA GLN A 119 -1.71 -20.90 27.55
C GLN A 119 -2.07 -19.76 26.59
N ALA A 120 -2.47 -18.61 27.11
CA ALA A 120 -2.77 -17.42 26.31
C ALA A 120 -1.55 -16.91 25.53
N GLU A 121 -0.37 -16.93 26.14
CA GLU A 121 0.88 -16.56 25.48
C GLU A 121 1.27 -17.54 24.37
N ASN A 122 1.18 -18.84 24.64
CA ASN A 122 1.44 -19.86 23.62
C ASN A 122 0.45 -19.77 22.45
N GLU A 123 -0.84 -19.52 22.71
CA GLU A 123 -1.82 -19.30 21.65
C GLU A 123 -1.50 -18.04 20.84
N LEU A 124 -1.12 -16.95 21.51
CA LEU A 124 -0.72 -15.71 20.85
C LEU A 124 0.47 -15.95 19.90
N LEU A 125 1.51 -16.63 20.38
CA LEU A 125 2.69 -16.94 19.58
C LEU A 125 2.36 -17.91 18.44
N LYS A 126 1.58 -18.96 18.68
CA LYS A 126 1.09 -19.87 17.64
C LYS A 126 0.28 -19.15 16.56
N LYS A 127 -0.62 -18.23 16.94
CA LYS A 127 -1.39 -17.42 15.98
C LYS A 127 -0.51 -16.44 15.19
N LEU A 128 0.59 -15.96 15.76
CA LEU A 128 1.57 -15.13 15.06
C LEU A 128 2.44 -15.97 14.12
N ASP A 129 2.76 -17.21 14.47
CA ASP A 129 3.55 -18.14 13.65
C ASP A 129 2.75 -18.83 12.54
N ASN A 130 1.45 -19.10 12.74
CA ASN A 130 0.58 -19.75 11.75
C ASN A 130 0.20 -18.85 10.56
N VAL A 131 0.71 -17.61 10.49
CA VAL A 131 0.62 -16.75 9.29
C VAL A 131 1.78 -17.02 8.32
N ARG A 132 2.38 -18.23 8.39
CA ARG A 132 3.24 -18.77 7.34
C ARG A 132 2.33 -19.29 6.23
N LYS A 133 2.44 -18.74 5.02
CA LYS A 133 1.92 -19.43 3.84
C LYS A 133 2.72 -20.72 3.66
N GLU A 134 2.03 -21.84 3.47
CA GLU A 134 2.64 -23.09 3.02
C GLU A 134 3.62 -22.80 1.87
N GLY A 135 4.88 -23.20 2.06
CA GLY A 135 5.91 -23.14 1.01
C GLY A 135 6.94 -22.00 1.08
N VAL A 136 6.91 -21.08 2.04
CA VAL A 136 7.93 -20.00 2.16
C VAL A 136 8.71 -20.10 3.47
N LYS A 137 10.04 -20.33 3.39
CA LYS A 137 10.98 -20.42 4.53
C LYS A 137 11.26 -19.07 5.23
N GLU A 138 10.72 -17.96 4.74
CA GLU A 138 10.92 -16.62 5.34
C GLU A 138 9.84 -16.27 6.37
N LYS A 139 10.27 -15.80 7.56
CA LYS A 139 9.38 -15.23 8.58
C LYS A 139 8.69 -13.98 8.02
N ILE A 140 7.42 -14.08 7.64
CA ILE A 140 6.61 -12.91 7.25
C ILE A 140 6.48 -12.01 8.48
N LYS A 141 7.07 -10.81 8.43
CA LYS A 141 6.94 -9.82 9.49
C LYS A 141 5.52 -9.24 9.46
N LEU A 142 4.64 -9.76 10.32
CA LEU A 142 3.27 -9.28 10.51
C LEU A 142 3.23 -7.77 10.75
N LEU A 143 2.27 -7.08 10.14
CA LEU A 143 2.07 -5.65 10.38
C LEU A 143 1.55 -5.42 11.80
N SER A 144 1.91 -4.29 12.41
CA SER A 144 1.48 -3.94 13.78
C SER A 144 -0.04 -3.99 13.97
N ARG A 145 -0.83 -3.70 12.93
CA ARG A 145 -2.29 -3.79 12.94
C ARG A 145 -2.81 -5.22 13.12
N GLU A 146 -2.18 -6.20 12.49
CA GLU A 146 -2.56 -7.62 12.59
C GLU A 146 -2.24 -8.13 13.99
N LYS A 147 -1.05 -7.77 14.49
CA LYS A 147 -0.63 -8.03 15.88
C LYS A 147 -1.64 -7.49 16.90
N PHE A 148 -2.15 -6.27 16.73
CA PHE A 148 -3.17 -5.71 17.64
C PHE A 148 -4.49 -6.49 17.62
N ILE A 149 -4.91 -6.99 16.45
CA ILE A 149 -6.13 -7.79 16.33
C ILE A 149 -5.98 -9.13 17.06
N VAL A 150 -4.85 -9.82 16.90
CA VAL A 150 -4.58 -11.10 17.58
C VAL A 150 -4.53 -10.89 19.11
N ILE A 151 -3.86 -9.83 19.58
CA ILE A 151 -3.82 -9.49 21.02
C ILE A 151 -5.24 -9.30 21.57
N LYS A 152 -6.10 -8.57 20.83
CA LYS A 152 -7.49 -8.36 21.26
C LYS A 152 -8.28 -9.67 21.35
N GLN A 153 -8.15 -10.55 20.36
CA GLN A 153 -8.81 -11.87 20.36
C GLN A 153 -8.39 -12.74 21.55
N VAL A 154 -7.09 -12.75 21.89
CA VAL A 154 -6.57 -13.51 23.04
C VAL A 154 -7.06 -12.93 24.37
N ILE A 155 -7.10 -11.60 24.50
CA ILE A 155 -7.64 -10.93 25.69
C ILE A 155 -9.12 -11.24 25.88
N GLU A 156 -9.91 -11.24 24.80
CA GLU A 156 -11.35 -11.54 24.85
C GLU A 156 -11.60 -13.01 25.20
N LYS A 157 -10.82 -13.93 24.64
CA LYS A 157 -10.94 -15.39 24.88
C LYS A 157 -10.61 -15.76 26.33
N TYR A 158 -9.50 -15.27 26.86
CA TYR A 158 -9.01 -15.60 28.21
C TYR A 158 -9.41 -14.57 29.29
N LYS A 159 -10.25 -13.59 28.95
CA LYS A 159 -10.70 -12.51 29.85
C LYS A 159 -9.56 -11.72 30.54
N LEU A 160 -8.37 -11.66 29.93
CA LEU A 160 -7.13 -11.10 30.48
C LEU A 160 -7.02 -9.57 30.34
N LYS A 161 -8.06 -8.81 30.75
CA LYS A 161 -8.15 -7.35 30.51
C LYS A 161 -6.97 -6.54 31.06
N ASN A 162 -6.34 -7.00 32.14
CA ASN A 162 -5.23 -6.31 32.81
C ASN A 162 -3.85 -6.63 32.20
N LEU A 163 -3.75 -7.61 31.29
CA LEU A 163 -2.48 -8.08 30.72
C LEU A 163 -2.15 -7.46 29.36
N VAL A 164 -2.88 -6.44 28.89
CA VAL A 164 -2.62 -5.76 27.61
C VAL A 164 -1.15 -5.31 27.50
N THR A 165 -0.59 -4.75 28.58
CA THR A 165 0.81 -4.32 28.62
C THR A 165 1.79 -5.48 28.43
N TYR A 166 1.51 -6.61 29.08
CA TYR A 166 2.33 -7.82 28.98
C TYR A 166 2.28 -8.41 27.58
N LEU A 167 1.08 -8.63 27.04
CA LEU A 167 0.89 -9.20 25.69
C LEU A 167 1.46 -8.28 24.60
N CYS A 168 1.35 -6.96 24.75
CA CYS A 168 2.01 -6.01 23.85
C CYS A 168 3.54 -6.13 23.89
N LYS A 169 4.13 -6.34 25.08
CA LYS A 169 5.58 -6.52 25.26
C LYS A 169 6.06 -7.83 24.63
N VAL A 170 5.33 -8.94 24.85
CA VAL A 170 5.62 -10.26 24.24
C VAL A 170 5.67 -10.16 22.71
N VAL A 171 4.74 -9.42 22.11
CA VAL A 171 4.62 -9.30 20.63
C VAL A 171 5.51 -8.19 20.03
N GLY A 172 6.14 -7.38 20.88
CA GLY A 172 7.01 -6.27 20.48
C GLY A 172 6.25 -5.08 19.87
N VAL A 173 5.09 -4.72 20.43
CA VAL A 173 4.28 -3.56 19.99
C VAL A 173 4.00 -2.60 21.14
N SER A 174 3.80 -1.31 20.82
CA SER A 174 3.51 -0.30 21.85
C SER A 174 2.08 -0.43 22.39
N ARG A 175 1.92 -0.36 23.72
CA ARG A 175 0.61 -0.26 24.39
C ARG A 175 -0.22 0.93 23.91
N SER A 176 0.40 2.11 23.78
CA SER A 176 -0.28 3.32 23.29
C SER A 176 -0.82 3.13 21.87
N GLY A 177 -0.07 2.47 20.99
CA GLY A 177 -0.51 2.09 19.65
C GLY A 177 -1.71 1.14 19.64
N TYR A 178 -1.76 0.16 20.55
CA TYR A 178 -2.91 -0.74 20.69
C TYR A 178 -4.20 0.02 21.02
N TYR A 179 -4.19 0.85 22.06
CA TYR A 179 -5.38 1.64 22.44
C TYR A 179 -5.75 2.66 21.36
N LYS A 180 -4.76 3.31 20.73
CA LYS A 180 -5.00 4.21 19.59
C LYS A 180 -5.68 3.48 18.44
N PHE A 181 -5.23 2.26 18.11
CA PHE A 181 -5.82 1.44 17.04
C PHE A 181 -7.30 1.15 17.31
N PHE A 182 -7.67 0.78 18.53
CA PHE A 182 -9.05 0.47 18.91
C PHE A 182 -9.89 1.68 19.34
N SER A 183 -9.33 2.88 19.40
CA SER A 183 -10.08 4.11 19.68
C SER A 183 -11.21 4.32 18.66
N LYS A 184 -12.33 4.90 19.11
CA LYS A 184 -13.52 5.17 18.26
C LYS A 184 -13.14 6.00 17.02
N ASN A 185 -12.34 7.05 17.22
CA ASN A 185 -11.88 7.93 16.15
C ASN A 185 -11.04 7.16 15.12
N ALA A 186 -10.03 6.39 15.56
CA ALA A 186 -9.19 5.62 14.64
C ALA A 186 -9.96 4.49 13.93
N LYS A 187 -10.97 3.89 14.57
CA LYS A 187 -11.86 2.92 13.94
C LYS A 187 -12.69 3.58 12.83
N ASN A 188 -13.31 4.72 13.11
CA ASN A 188 -14.12 5.47 12.14
C ASN A 188 -13.27 5.91 10.94
N THR A 189 -12.07 6.45 11.17
CA THR A 189 -11.15 6.82 10.07
C THR A 189 -10.75 5.62 9.21
N ARG A 190 -10.58 4.42 9.81
CA ARG A 190 -10.28 3.20 9.04
C ARG A 190 -11.46 2.77 8.17
N ILE A 191 -12.68 2.81 8.71
CA ILE A 191 -13.92 2.49 7.97
C ILE A 191 -14.10 3.46 6.79
N GLN A 192 -13.96 4.77 7.03
CA GLN A 192 -14.04 5.79 5.98
C GLN A 192 -12.99 5.57 4.88
N ARG A 193 -11.74 5.26 5.26
CA ARG A 193 -10.69 4.94 4.29
C ARG A 193 -10.99 3.68 3.48
N GLU A 194 -11.61 2.68 4.10
CA GLU A 194 -12.01 1.44 3.42
C GLU A 194 -13.09 1.72 2.37
N SER A 195 -14.13 2.47 2.74
CA SER A 195 -15.19 2.91 1.81
C SER A 195 -14.63 3.75 0.64
N LEU A 196 -13.72 4.69 0.91
CA LEU A 196 -13.06 5.46 -0.15
C LEU A 196 -12.18 4.58 -1.05
N ASP A 197 -11.56 3.54 -0.50
CA ASP A 197 -10.78 2.57 -1.26
C ASP A 197 -11.66 1.71 -2.17
N GLU A 198 -12.87 1.36 -1.74
CA GLU A 198 -13.88 0.64 -2.56
C GLU A 198 -14.34 1.50 -3.74
N ILE A 199 -14.69 2.76 -3.51
CA ILE A 199 -15.00 3.71 -4.59
C ILE A 199 -13.81 3.85 -5.54
N SER A 200 -12.59 3.94 -4.99
CA SER A 200 -11.38 4.01 -5.81
C SER A 200 -11.17 2.76 -6.66
N LYS A 201 -11.51 1.58 -6.12
CA LYS A 201 -11.40 0.29 -6.79
C LYS A 201 -12.36 0.26 -7.97
N GLU A 202 -13.61 0.65 -7.80
CA GLU A 202 -14.60 0.69 -8.88
C GLU A 202 -14.16 1.61 -10.02
N ASN A 203 -13.73 2.84 -9.70
CA ASN A 203 -13.21 3.77 -10.71
C ASN A 203 -12.00 3.16 -11.45
N ILE A 204 -11.09 2.52 -10.73
CA ILE A 204 -9.93 1.85 -11.33
C ILE A 204 -10.34 0.67 -12.21
N LEU A 205 -11.36 -0.10 -11.83
CA LEU A 205 -11.88 -1.21 -12.64
C LEU A 205 -12.54 -0.71 -13.93
N ASN A 206 -13.32 0.38 -13.85
CA ASN A 206 -13.91 1.02 -15.03
C ASN A 206 -12.83 1.47 -16.01
N ALA A 207 -11.79 2.15 -15.53
CA ALA A 207 -10.66 2.55 -16.36
C ALA A 207 -9.81 1.36 -16.86
N PHE A 208 -9.66 0.31 -16.04
CA PHE A 208 -8.94 -0.90 -16.42
C PHE A 208 -9.64 -1.63 -17.57
N ASN A 209 -10.97 -1.77 -17.51
CA ASN A 209 -11.80 -2.45 -18.50
C ASN A 209 -12.22 -1.56 -19.69
N PHE A 210 -11.96 -0.25 -19.65
CA PHE A 210 -12.31 0.67 -20.73
C PHE A 210 -11.86 0.17 -22.11
N LYS A 211 -12.77 0.06 -23.09
CA LYS A 211 -12.48 -0.49 -24.43
C LYS A 211 -11.91 -1.92 -24.44
N ASN A 212 -12.12 -2.72 -23.38
CA ASN A 212 -11.75 -4.15 -23.29
C ASN A 212 -10.26 -4.51 -23.45
N HIS A 213 -9.34 -3.54 -23.48
CA HIS A 213 -7.90 -3.80 -23.53
C HIS A 213 -7.26 -3.69 -22.14
N LYS A 214 -6.36 -4.60 -21.82
CA LYS A 214 -5.66 -4.65 -20.51
C LYS A 214 -4.76 -3.42 -20.33
N LYS A 215 -4.75 -2.83 -19.12
CA LYS A 215 -4.00 -1.60 -18.83
C LYS A 215 -3.16 -1.68 -17.57
N GLY A 216 -1.95 -1.11 -17.64
CA GLY A 216 -1.11 -0.91 -16.46
C GLY A 216 -1.48 0.35 -15.67
N ALA A 217 -0.92 0.51 -14.47
CA ALA A 217 -1.24 1.64 -13.58
C ALA A 217 -1.04 3.04 -14.22
N ARG A 218 -0.05 3.20 -15.12
CA ARG A 218 0.17 4.47 -15.84
C ARG A 218 -0.96 4.74 -16.84
N GLN A 219 -1.39 3.74 -17.60
CA GLN A 219 -2.51 3.85 -18.53
C GLN A 219 -3.81 4.11 -17.77
N ILE A 220 -4.07 3.40 -16.68
CA ILE A 220 -5.24 3.64 -15.82
C ILE A 220 -5.29 5.09 -15.35
N LYS A 221 -4.16 5.66 -14.91
CA LYS A 221 -4.10 7.07 -14.52
C LYS A 221 -4.54 8.00 -15.66
N MET A 222 -4.03 7.77 -16.87
CA MET A 222 -4.32 8.62 -18.02
C MET A 222 -5.77 8.45 -18.50
N VAL A 223 -6.30 7.22 -18.46
CA VAL A 223 -7.70 6.93 -18.77
C VAL A 223 -8.63 7.58 -17.74
N LEU A 224 -8.38 7.43 -16.45
CA LEU A 224 -9.16 8.08 -15.40
C LEU A 224 -9.23 9.59 -15.59
N GLN A 225 -8.08 10.21 -15.88
CA GLN A 225 -7.99 11.66 -16.03
C GLN A 225 -8.72 12.17 -17.28
N ASN A 226 -8.62 11.48 -18.41
CA ASN A 226 -9.12 12.01 -19.69
C ASN A 226 -10.47 11.43 -20.14
N GLN A 227 -10.95 10.34 -19.54
CA GLN A 227 -12.22 9.68 -19.92
C GLN A 227 -13.26 9.72 -18.80
N PHE A 228 -12.83 9.95 -17.56
CA PHE A 228 -13.71 9.92 -16.38
C PHE A 228 -13.54 11.15 -15.49
N ASP A 229 -12.70 12.12 -15.87
CA ASP A 229 -12.37 13.34 -15.10
C ASP A 229 -11.93 13.08 -13.65
N ILE A 230 -11.36 11.90 -13.38
CA ILE A 230 -10.89 11.49 -12.06
C ILE A 230 -9.37 11.62 -11.97
N ILE A 231 -8.90 12.51 -11.08
CA ILE A 231 -7.47 12.76 -10.89
C ILE A 231 -6.96 11.98 -9.68
N TYR A 232 -6.39 10.80 -9.93
CA TYR A 232 -5.69 10.02 -8.90
C TYR A 232 -4.16 10.09 -9.02
N ASN A 233 -3.49 10.10 -7.87
CA ASN A 233 -2.04 9.92 -7.80
C ASN A 233 -1.68 8.47 -8.20
N LEU A 234 -0.60 8.30 -8.95
CA LEU A 234 -0.13 6.97 -9.37
C LEU A 234 0.18 6.03 -8.19
N LYS A 235 0.64 6.55 -7.04
CA LYS A 235 0.85 5.77 -5.80
C LYS A 235 -0.48 5.24 -5.25
N ARG A 236 -1.55 6.04 -5.30
CA ARG A 236 -2.92 5.62 -4.89
C ARG A 236 -3.40 4.48 -5.79
N ILE A 237 -3.29 4.64 -7.10
CA ILE A 237 -3.71 3.61 -8.06
C ILE A 237 -2.98 2.28 -7.80
N ARG A 238 -1.64 2.32 -7.68
CA ARG A 238 -0.85 1.11 -7.38
C ARG A 238 -1.21 0.47 -6.05
N ARG A 239 -1.46 1.27 -5.02
CA ARG A 239 -1.89 0.78 -3.70
C ARG A 239 -3.23 0.06 -3.78
N ILE A 240 -4.22 0.64 -4.46
CA ILE A 240 -5.55 0.05 -4.64
C ILE A 240 -5.46 -1.22 -5.49
N MET A 241 -4.73 -1.18 -6.62
CA MET A 241 -4.51 -2.37 -7.45
C MET A 241 -3.89 -3.51 -6.64
N LYS A 242 -2.87 -3.23 -5.81
CA LYS A 242 -2.25 -4.23 -4.93
C LYS A 242 -3.22 -4.74 -3.86
N LYS A 243 -4.00 -3.86 -3.25
CA LYS A 243 -4.96 -4.21 -2.18
C LYS A 243 -6.05 -5.17 -2.67
N TYR A 244 -6.60 -4.91 -3.85
CA TYR A 244 -7.70 -5.71 -4.44
C TYR A 244 -7.23 -6.71 -5.50
N ASN A 245 -5.92 -7.00 -5.56
CA ASN A 245 -5.35 -7.97 -6.49
C ASN A 245 -5.68 -7.72 -7.98
N ILE A 246 -5.81 -6.45 -8.38
CA ILE A 246 -6.01 -6.05 -9.77
C ILE A 246 -4.65 -6.13 -10.47
N ILE A 247 -4.42 -7.24 -11.18
CA ILE A 247 -3.14 -7.52 -11.83
C ILE A 247 -3.28 -7.29 -13.34
N CYS A 248 -2.40 -6.45 -13.87
CA CYS A 248 -2.17 -6.38 -15.31
C CYS A 248 -1.15 -7.47 -15.68
N PRO A 249 -1.50 -8.46 -16.52
CA PRO A 249 -0.60 -9.58 -16.86
C PRO A 249 0.52 -9.19 -17.84
N ILE A 250 0.60 -7.92 -18.24
CA ILE A 250 1.53 -7.43 -19.25
C ILE A 250 2.96 -7.38 -18.69
N ARG A 251 3.90 -8.01 -19.42
CA ARG A 251 5.37 -8.02 -19.24
C ARG A 251 5.84 -8.06 -17.79
N LYS A 252 5.98 -9.28 -17.23
CA LYS A 252 7.05 -9.50 -16.26
C LYS A 252 8.37 -9.43 -17.00
N ALA A 253 9.31 -8.60 -16.54
CA ALA A 253 10.68 -8.66 -17.02
C ALA A 253 11.17 -10.10 -16.81
N ASN A 254 11.54 -10.80 -17.89
CA ASN A 254 12.15 -12.11 -17.77
C ASN A 254 13.50 -11.92 -17.04
N PRO A 255 13.68 -12.45 -15.82
CA PRO A 255 14.90 -12.25 -15.03
C PRO A 255 16.15 -12.68 -15.80
N TYR A 256 16.03 -13.78 -16.56
CA TYR A 256 17.11 -14.36 -17.36
C TYR A 256 17.56 -13.42 -18.48
N ARG A 257 16.60 -12.80 -19.18
CA ARG A 257 16.89 -11.84 -20.25
C ARG A 257 17.50 -10.54 -19.73
N ARG A 258 17.16 -10.13 -18.50
CA ARG A 258 17.81 -9.02 -17.78
C ARG A 258 19.26 -9.33 -17.41
N MET A 259 19.51 -10.54 -16.94
CA MET A 259 20.84 -11.02 -16.58
C MET A 259 21.75 -11.10 -17.81
N MET A 260 21.24 -11.64 -18.93
CA MET A 260 21.93 -11.65 -20.23
C MET A 260 22.27 -10.27 -20.80
N ASN A 261 21.38 -9.28 -20.62
CA ASN A 261 21.64 -7.91 -21.06
C ASN A 261 22.68 -7.19 -20.18
N ALA A 262 22.76 -7.53 -18.89
CA ALA A 262 23.79 -7.00 -18.00
C ALA A 262 25.18 -7.58 -18.31
N THR A 263 25.27 -8.83 -18.74
CA THR A 263 26.54 -9.46 -19.16
C THR A 263 27.00 -9.05 -20.57
N LYS A 264 26.09 -8.61 -21.46
CA LYS A 264 26.43 -8.11 -22.81
C LYS A 264 26.94 -6.66 -22.85
N ALA A 265 27.06 -5.98 -21.71
CA ALA A 265 27.54 -4.60 -21.63
C ALA A 265 29.00 -4.39 -22.08
N HIS A 266 29.74 -5.45 -22.42
CA HIS A 266 31.17 -5.40 -22.77
C HIS A 266 31.51 -5.42 -24.27
N THR A 267 30.54 -5.41 -25.17
CA THR A 267 30.80 -5.33 -26.63
C THR A 267 30.02 -4.17 -27.23
N VAL A 268 30.54 -2.96 -27.07
CA VAL A 268 29.97 -1.74 -27.68
C VAL A 268 30.82 -1.37 -28.89
N VAL A 269 30.34 -1.74 -30.08
CA VAL A 269 30.78 -1.13 -31.34
C VAL A 269 30.17 0.28 -31.42
N PRO A 270 30.92 1.31 -31.85
CA PRO A 270 30.40 2.67 -31.92
C PRO A 270 29.19 2.79 -32.86
N ASN A 271 28.12 3.37 -32.31
CA ASN A 271 26.80 3.48 -32.93
C ASN A 271 26.77 4.63 -33.95
N LEU A 272 27.01 4.31 -35.23
CA LEU A 272 27.09 5.27 -36.33
C LEU A 272 25.73 5.85 -36.81
N LEU A 273 24.60 5.39 -36.25
CA LEU A 273 23.28 5.97 -36.48
C LEU A 273 22.82 6.64 -35.18
N ASN A 274 22.86 7.98 -35.15
CA ASN A 274 22.62 8.81 -33.97
C ASN A 274 21.17 8.78 -33.42
N ARG A 275 20.37 7.74 -33.69
CA ARG A 275 19.06 7.47 -33.06
C ARG A 275 18.05 8.65 -33.06
N LYS A 276 18.21 9.61 -33.99
CA LYS A 276 17.35 10.79 -34.14
C LYS A 276 16.07 10.46 -34.94
N PHE A 277 15.30 9.46 -34.51
CA PHE A 277 14.04 9.08 -35.17
C PHE A 277 12.99 10.19 -35.12
N LYS A 278 12.99 10.98 -34.04
CA LYS A 278 12.06 12.09 -33.86
C LYS A 278 12.61 13.37 -34.50
N GLN A 279 12.42 13.53 -35.80
CA GLN A 279 12.77 14.77 -36.51
C GLN A 279 11.83 15.96 -36.21
N LYS A 280 11.11 15.94 -35.07
CA LYS A 280 10.15 16.95 -34.60
C LYS A 280 9.05 17.38 -35.58
N THR A 281 8.95 16.73 -36.74
CA THR A 281 7.99 17.04 -37.80
C THR A 281 7.12 15.81 -38.06
N PRO A 282 5.79 15.88 -37.84
CA PRO A 282 4.86 14.83 -38.25
C PRO A 282 4.93 14.56 -39.76
N GLY A 283 4.71 13.32 -40.16
CA GLY A 283 4.67 12.90 -41.56
C GLY A 283 6.03 12.81 -42.24
N LYS A 284 7.15 13.13 -41.57
CA LYS A 284 8.49 13.13 -42.17
C LYS A 284 9.17 11.77 -42.15
N VAL A 285 9.02 11.01 -41.06
CA VAL A 285 9.71 9.73 -40.86
C VAL A 285 8.71 8.65 -40.53
N LEU A 286 8.45 7.80 -41.52
CA LEU A 286 7.52 6.67 -41.44
C LEU A 286 8.30 5.38 -41.19
N LEU A 287 7.87 4.58 -40.23
CA LEU A 287 8.43 3.25 -39.96
C LEU A 287 7.47 2.20 -40.47
N THR A 288 7.98 1.15 -41.10
CA THR A 288 7.17 0.02 -41.53
C THR A 288 7.83 -1.30 -41.19
N ASP A 289 6.99 -2.28 -40.87
CA ASP A 289 7.42 -3.64 -40.54
C ASP A 289 6.21 -4.59 -40.60
N ILE A 290 6.49 -5.89 -40.67
CA ILE A 290 5.52 -6.97 -40.70
C ILE A 290 5.68 -7.82 -39.45
N THR A 291 4.58 -8.05 -38.73
CA THR A 291 4.55 -9.00 -37.62
C THR A 291 3.73 -10.23 -37.96
N TYR A 292 4.21 -11.39 -37.50
CA TYR A 292 3.49 -12.65 -37.52
C TYR A 292 2.44 -12.68 -36.40
N LEU A 293 1.24 -13.12 -36.76
CA LEU A 293 0.10 -13.34 -35.88
C LEU A 293 -0.25 -14.83 -35.90
N THR A 294 -0.45 -15.41 -34.71
CA THR A 294 -0.93 -16.78 -34.57
C THR A 294 -2.24 -16.72 -33.79
N TYR A 295 -3.33 -17.12 -34.45
CA TYR A 295 -4.68 -17.12 -33.88
C TYR A 295 -5.15 -18.56 -33.63
N LYS A 296 -6.45 -18.77 -33.34
CA LYS A 296 -7.00 -20.07 -32.91
C LYS A 296 -6.59 -21.20 -33.88
N ASN A 297 -6.33 -22.37 -33.32
CA ASN A 297 -5.86 -23.57 -34.05
C ASN A 297 -4.51 -23.40 -34.76
N ASN A 298 -3.62 -22.55 -34.23
CA ASN A 298 -2.28 -22.28 -34.79
C ASN A 298 -2.29 -21.73 -36.23
N GLN A 299 -3.42 -21.19 -36.67
CA GLN A 299 -3.50 -20.51 -37.96
C GLN A 299 -2.63 -19.24 -37.95
N ARG A 300 -2.05 -18.90 -39.10
CA ARG A 300 -1.11 -17.80 -39.25
C ARG A 300 -1.73 -16.69 -40.08
N ALA A 301 -1.53 -15.46 -39.62
CA ALA A 301 -1.78 -14.24 -40.38
C ALA A 301 -0.58 -13.31 -40.23
N TYR A 302 -0.54 -12.29 -41.06
CA TYR A 302 0.53 -11.32 -41.15
C TYR A 302 -0.09 -9.93 -41.07
N LEU A 303 0.51 -9.07 -40.26
CA LEU A 303 0.10 -7.68 -40.11
C LEU A 303 1.25 -6.77 -40.52
N SER A 304 1.06 -6.06 -41.62
CA SER A 304 1.93 -4.98 -42.07
C SER A 304 1.39 -3.66 -41.56
N THR A 305 2.25 -2.79 -41.03
CA THR A 305 1.84 -1.46 -40.55
C THR A 305 2.82 -0.38 -40.99
N ILE A 306 2.31 0.85 -41.10
CA ILE A 306 3.08 2.07 -41.31
C ILE A 306 2.77 3.01 -40.15
N LYS A 307 3.81 3.40 -39.43
CA LYS A 307 3.75 4.20 -38.20
C LYS A 307 4.53 5.49 -38.36
N ASP A 308 3.96 6.62 -37.96
CA ASP A 308 4.73 7.85 -37.81
C ASP A 308 5.62 7.76 -36.56
N SER A 309 6.93 7.96 -36.74
CA SER A 309 7.91 7.83 -35.66
C SER A 309 7.87 8.97 -34.62
N PHE A 310 7.33 10.14 -34.98
CA PHE A 310 7.28 11.31 -34.12
C PHE A 310 6.02 11.33 -33.26
N ILE A 311 4.85 11.21 -33.87
CA ILE A 311 3.54 11.23 -33.19
C ILE A 311 3.07 9.85 -32.72
N ASN A 312 3.78 8.78 -33.08
CA ASN A 312 3.43 7.40 -32.79
C ASN A 312 2.08 6.94 -33.35
N GLU A 313 1.52 7.60 -34.36
CA GLU A 313 0.24 7.20 -34.97
C GLU A 313 0.47 6.06 -35.98
N ILE A 314 -0.41 5.07 -36.00
CA ILE A 314 -0.47 4.09 -37.08
C ILE A 314 -1.26 4.72 -38.23
N LEU A 315 -0.56 5.03 -39.32
CA LEU A 315 -1.12 5.73 -40.48
C LEU A 315 -1.81 4.78 -41.45
N ALA A 316 -1.30 3.56 -41.58
CA ALA A 316 -1.87 2.53 -42.43
C ALA A 316 -1.52 1.14 -41.94
N TYR A 317 -2.37 0.16 -42.23
CA TYR A 317 -2.11 -1.24 -41.92
C TYR A 317 -2.88 -2.19 -42.84
N ASN A 318 -2.35 -3.40 -43.02
CA ASN A 318 -3.02 -4.46 -43.75
C ASN A 318 -2.79 -5.83 -43.11
N VAL A 319 -3.82 -6.66 -43.17
CA VAL A 319 -3.81 -8.03 -42.61
C VAL A 319 -4.03 -9.01 -43.75
N SER A 320 -3.13 -9.97 -43.87
CA SER A 320 -3.15 -11.02 -44.90
C SER A 320 -2.93 -12.38 -44.27
N ASP A 321 -3.46 -13.43 -44.89
CA ASP A 321 -3.15 -14.84 -44.58
C ASP A 321 -1.86 -15.33 -45.25
N ASN A 322 -1.28 -14.53 -46.15
CA ASN A 322 -0.07 -14.85 -46.88
C ASN A 322 0.94 -13.70 -46.80
N LEU A 323 2.22 -14.07 -46.86
CA LEU A 323 3.36 -13.14 -46.78
C LEU A 323 3.85 -12.74 -48.18
N LYS A 324 2.96 -12.62 -49.18
CA LYS A 324 3.35 -12.13 -50.52
C LYS A 324 3.62 -10.63 -50.48
N LEU A 325 4.23 -10.09 -51.54
CA LEU A 325 4.50 -8.64 -51.68
C LEU A 325 3.25 -7.77 -51.54
N ASP A 326 2.08 -8.32 -51.89
CA ASP A 326 0.79 -7.61 -51.86
C ASP A 326 0.46 -7.07 -50.48
N ILE A 327 0.89 -7.73 -49.39
CA ILE A 327 0.65 -7.22 -48.04
C ILE A 327 1.25 -5.82 -47.83
N VAL A 328 2.46 -5.59 -48.35
CA VAL A 328 3.17 -4.30 -48.24
C VAL A 328 2.60 -3.31 -49.23
N ILE A 329 2.36 -3.74 -50.48
CA ILE A 329 1.80 -2.89 -51.54
C ILE A 329 0.43 -2.35 -51.11
N ASP A 330 -0.45 -3.20 -50.59
CA ASP A 330 -1.78 -2.80 -50.13
C ASP A 330 -1.71 -1.89 -48.90
N THR A 331 -0.71 -2.07 -48.02
CA THR A 331 -0.48 -1.15 -46.90
C THR A 331 -0.08 0.24 -47.40
N LEU A 332 0.81 0.32 -48.40
CA LEU A 332 1.23 1.57 -49.04
C LEU A 332 0.07 2.25 -49.78
N LYS A 333 -0.77 1.48 -50.49
CA LYS A 333 -2.00 2.00 -51.11
C LYS A 333 -2.95 2.58 -50.06
N LYS A 334 -3.15 1.90 -48.93
CA LYS A 334 -3.96 2.43 -47.81
C LYS A 334 -3.39 3.70 -47.21
N LEU A 335 -2.06 3.84 -47.15
CA LEU A 335 -1.42 5.11 -46.74
C LEU A 335 -1.80 6.24 -47.68
N LYS A 336 -1.75 6.02 -49.00
CA LYS A 336 -2.13 7.01 -50.01
C LYS A 336 -3.57 7.49 -49.86
N LEU A 337 -4.47 6.57 -49.50
CA LEU A 337 -5.90 6.82 -49.35
C LEU A 337 -6.25 7.51 -48.01
N ASN A 338 -5.32 7.61 -47.06
CA ASN A 338 -5.59 8.22 -45.78
C ASN A 338 -5.51 9.75 -45.85
N SER A 339 -6.67 10.38 -46.07
CA SER A 339 -6.81 11.84 -46.21
C SER A 339 -6.55 12.63 -44.92
N ASN A 340 -6.49 11.96 -43.76
CA ASN A 340 -6.29 12.64 -42.47
C ASN A 340 -4.83 13.04 -42.22
N ILE A 341 -3.91 12.73 -43.13
CA ILE A 341 -2.47 12.91 -42.94
C ILE A 341 -1.89 13.68 -44.11
N LYS A 342 -1.22 14.78 -43.80
CA LYS A 342 -0.34 15.47 -44.74
C LYS A 342 1.08 14.96 -44.53
N LEU A 343 1.59 14.22 -45.52
CA LEU A 343 2.99 13.81 -45.54
C LEU A 343 3.87 15.03 -45.84
N HIS A 344 5.06 15.05 -45.26
CA HIS A 344 6.06 16.07 -45.57
C HIS A 344 6.64 15.83 -46.97
N ASP A 345 7.05 16.88 -47.68
CA ASP A 345 7.58 16.73 -49.05
C ASP A 345 8.85 15.86 -49.10
N GLU A 346 9.69 15.98 -48.07
CA GLU A 346 10.88 15.12 -47.86
C GLU A 346 10.58 13.85 -47.02
N ALA A 347 9.34 13.38 -47.00
CA ALA A 347 8.99 12.21 -46.21
C ALA A 347 9.72 10.96 -46.71
N TYR A 348 10.16 10.12 -45.79
CA TYR A 348 10.74 8.83 -46.12
C TYR A 348 10.17 7.70 -45.28
N ILE A 349 10.14 6.52 -45.87
CA ILE A 349 9.76 5.28 -45.22
C ILE A 349 11.00 4.47 -44.87
N HIS A 350 11.10 4.04 -43.62
CA HIS A 350 12.17 3.25 -43.08
C HIS A 350 11.69 1.82 -42.77
N SER A 351 12.43 0.84 -43.28
CA SER A 351 12.14 -0.59 -43.15
C SER A 351 13.42 -1.37 -42.83
N ASP A 352 13.30 -2.65 -42.52
CA ASP A 352 14.46 -3.54 -42.53
C ASP A 352 14.88 -3.90 -43.97
N GLN A 353 15.99 -4.63 -44.12
CA GLN A 353 16.43 -5.16 -45.42
C GLN A 353 15.72 -6.48 -45.80
N GLY A 354 14.45 -6.63 -45.40
CA GLY A 354 13.63 -7.80 -45.73
C GLY A 354 13.31 -7.87 -47.22
N VAL A 355 13.11 -9.10 -47.73
CA VAL A 355 12.86 -9.38 -49.15
C VAL A 355 11.68 -8.60 -49.74
N HIS A 356 10.69 -8.26 -48.91
CA HIS A 356 9.55 -7.45 -49.32
C HIS A 356 9.95 -6.03 -49.67
N TYR A 357 10.76 -5.40 -48.82
CA TYR A 357 11.13 -3.99 -48.93
C TYR A 357 12.27 -3.75 -49.92
N THR A 358 13.06 -4.79 -50.23
CA THR A 358 14.07 -4.75 -51.30
C THR A 358 13.51 -5.00 -52.70
N SER A 359 12.23 -5.39 -52.82
CA SER A 359 11.59 -5.70 -54.10
C SER A 359 11.38 -4.46 -54.97
N SER A 360 11.73 -4.55 -56.26
CA SER A 360 11.57 -3.47 -57.24
C SER A 360 10.12 -2.99 -57.36
N LYS A 361 9.14 -3.89 -57.21
CA LYS A 361 7.71 -3.55 -57.22
C LYS A 361 7.34 -2.64 -56.05
N VAL A 362 7.80 -2.97 -54.84
CA VAL A 362 7.54 -2.17 -53.64
C VAL A 362 8.26 -0.83 -53.74
N GLN A 363 9.51 -0.80 -54.19
CA GLN A 363 10.26 0.45 -54.42
C GLN A 363 9.58 1.37 -55.43
N LYS A 364 9.01 0.81 -56.51
CA LYS A 364 8.23 1.58 -57.49
C LYS A 364 7.02 2.26 -56.82
N VAL A 365 6.24 1.52 -56.04
CA VAL A 365 5.08 2.08 -55.31
C VAL A 365 5.51 3.15 -54.32
N ILE A 366 6.62 2.97 -53.58
CA ILE A 366 7.15 3.99 -52.65
C ILE A 366 7.49 5.30 -53.40
N ARG A 367 8.16 5.20 -54.56
CA ARG A 367 8.45 6.37 -55.41
C ARG A 367 7.21 7.05 -55.96
N GLU A 368 6.20 6.27 -56.37
CA GLU A 368 4.90 6.80 -56.84
C GLU A 368 4.11 7.53 -55.75
N LEU A 369 4.43 7.29 -54.47
CA LEU A 369 3.90 8.04 -53.33
C LEU A 369 4.71 9.29 -52.99
N GLY A 370 5.79 9.58 -53.72
CA GLY A 370 6.69 10.70 -53.43
C GLY A 370 7.56 10.48 -52.19
N LEU A 371 7.68 9.24 -51.71
CA LEU A 371 8.43 8.91 -50.50
C LEU A 371 9.88 8.52 -50.83
N GLY A 372 10.83 9.02 -50.03
CA GLY A 372 12.16 8.45 -49.96
C GLY A 372 12.14 7.06 -49.30
N GLN A 373 13.11 6.19 -49.62
CA GLN A 373 13.27 4.91 -48.94
C GLN A 373 14.56 4.88 -48.12
N SER A 374 14.45 4.40 -46.89
CA SER A 374 15.57 4.13 -45.99
C SER A 374 15.48 2.69 -45.48
N MET A 375 16.62 2.03 -45.30
CA MET A 375 16.68 0.67 -44.77
C MET A 375 17.73 0.56 -43.65
N SER A 376 17.42 -0.19 -42.59
CA SER A 376 18.38 -0.46 -41.51
C SER A 376 19.54 -1.32 -41.99
N ARG A 377 20.68 -1.28 -41.28
CA ARG A 377 21.78 -2.22 -41.55
C ARG A 377 21.39 -3.61 -41.07
N ARG A 378 21.80 -4.67 -41.79
CA ARG A 378 21.64 -6.07 -41.35
C ARG A 378 22.13 -6.22 -39.90
N GLY A 379 21.25 -6.75 -39.04
CA GLY A 379 21.56 -7.03 -37.63
C GLY A 379 21.35 -5.88 -36.64
N ASN A 380 20.84 -4.71 -37.06
CA ASN A 380 20.58 -3.59 -36.14
C ASN A 380 19.09 -3.47 -35.77
N CYS A 381 18.65 -4.18 -34.73
CA CYS A 381 17.25 -4.11 -34.24
C CYS A 381 16.88 -2.74 -33.64
N TRP A 382 17.86 -1.92 -33.26
CA TRP A 382 17.59 -0.62 -32.65
C TRP A 382 16.99 0.39 -33.62
N ASP A 383 17.21 0.20 -34.93
CA ASP A 383 16.74 1.11 -35.98
C ASP A 383 15.21 1.04 -36.21
N ASN A 384 14.53 0.03 -35.64
CA ASN A 384 13.08 -0.13 -35.72
C ASN A 384 12.39 -0.24 -34.34
N ALA A 385 13.08 0.16 -33.26
CA ALA A 385 12.59 0.00 -31.90
C ALA A 385 11.18 0.59 -31.63
N PRO A 386 10.77 1.75 -32.21
CA PRO A 386 9.41 2.26 -31.99
C PRO A 386 8.32 1.36 -32.58
N GLN A 387 8.63 0.61 -33.63
CA GLN A 387 7.75 -0.33 -34.31
C GLN A 387 7.66 -1.64 -33.53
N GLU A 388 8.80 -2.18 -33.10
CA GLU A 388 8.85 -3.33 -32.19
C GLU A 388 8.07 -3.07 -30.90
N SER A 389 8.20 -1.86 -30.35
CA SER A 389 7.44 -1.46 -29.16
C SER A 389 5.94 -1.46 -29.42
N PHE A 390 5.50 -1.03 -30.60
CA PHE A 390 4.09 -1.06 -30.99
C PHE A 390 3.58 -2.50 -31.08
N PHE A 391 4.25 -3.37 -31.84
CA PHE A 391 3.84 -4.77 -31.97
C PHE A 391 3.85 -5.52 -30.65
N GLY A 392 4.83 -5.24 -29.79
CA GLY A 392 4.86 -5.81 -28.46
C GLY A 392 3.64 -5.37 -27.63
N HIS A 393 3.20 -4.12 -27.72
CA HIS A 393 1.99 -3.67 -27.02
C HIS A 393 0.73 -4.31 -27.59
N PHE A 394 0.62 -4.35 -28.92
CA PHE A 394 -0.48 -5.00 -29.62
C PHE A 394 -0.65 -6.46 -29.17
N LYS A 395 0.42 -7.24 -29.19
CA LYS A 395 0.40 -8.66 -28.79
C LYS A 395 0.17 -8.88 -27.29
N ASP A 396 0.47 -7.90 -26.45
CA ASP A 396 0.20 -7.97 -25.00
C ASP A 396 -1.26 -7.61 -24.68
N GLU A 397 -1.86 -6.72 -25.48
CA GLU A 397 -3.17 -6.12 -25.23
C GLU A 397 -4.31 -6.86 -25.97
N VAL A 398 -4.00 -7.60 -27.03
CA VAL A 398 -4.95 -8.39 -27.84
C VAL A 398 -4.71 -9.88 -27.66
N ASP A 399 -5.76 -10.61 -27.29
CA ASP A 399 -5.72 -12.07 -27.15
C ASP A 399 -6.05 -12.75 -28.49
N LEU A 400 -5.04 -12.87 -29.35
CA LEU A 400 -5.19 -13.40 -30.71
C LEU A 400 -5.80 -14.82 -30.77
N LYS A 401 -5.69 -15.61 -29.69
CA LYS A 401 -6.19 -16.98 -29.64
C LYS A 401 -7.72 -17.07 -29.57
N LYS A 402 -8.42 -15.95 -29.32
CA LYS A 402 -9.89 -15.91 -29.26
C LYS A 402 -10.56 -15.98 -30.64
N TYR A 403 -9.88 -15.54 -31.69
CA TYR A 403 -10.48 -15.37 -33.01
C TYR A 403 -10.32 -16.65 -33.83
N GLU A 404 -11.42 -17.10 -34.45
CA GLU A 404 -11.49 -18.41 -35.11
C GLU A 404 -11.08 -18.35 -36.59
N ASN A 405 -11.33 -17.21 -37.22
CA ASN A 405 -11.10 -16.98 -38.64
C ASN A 405 -10.48 -15.60 -38.92
N LEU A 406 -9.95 -15.44 -40.14
CA LEU A 406 -9.26 -14.23 -40.56
C LEU A 406 -10.15 -12.97 -40.52
N ASN A 407 -11.44 -13.09 -40.80
CA ASN A 407 -12.36 -11.94 -40.81
C ASN A 407 -12.59 -11.39 -39.40
N GLN A 408 -12.81 -12.27 -38.42
CA GLN A 408 -12.88 -11.86 -37.00
C GLN A 408 -11.57 -11.20 -36.54
N LEU A 409 -10.43 -11.75 -36.95
CA LEU A 409 -9.12 -11.18 -36.63
C LEU A 409 -8.93 -9.79 -37.25
N LYS A 410 -9.37 -9.58 -38.50
CA LYS A 410 -9.33 -8.27 -39.17
C LYS A 410 -10.16 -7.24 -38.40
N ILE A 411 -11.39 -7.58 -38.00
CA ILE A 411 -12.26 -6.69 -37.21
C ILE A 411 -11.60 -6.31 -35.89
N GLU A 412 -10.99 -7.26 -35.18
CA GLU A 412 -10.26 -6.93 -33.94
C GLU A 412 -9.08 -6.01 -34.20
N ILE A 413 -8.31 -6.26 -35.26
CA ILE A 413 -7.17 -5.41 -35.60
C ILE A 413 -7.65 -3.99 -35.91
N ASP A 414 -8.75 -3.83 -36.65
CA ASP A 414 -9.36 -2.53 -36.91
C ASP A 414 -9.76 -1.83 -35.60
N ASN A 415 -10.43 -2.55 -34.69
CA ASN A 415 -10.78 -2.06 -33.36
C ASN A 415 -9.55 -1.64 -32.56
N TYR A 416 -8.48 -2.43 -32.60
CA TYR A 416 -7.24 -2.14 -31.90
C TYR A 416 -6.52 -0.92 -32.48
N MET A 417 -6.47 -0.76 -33.80
CA MET A 417 -5.83 0.40 -34.44
C MET A 417 -6.56 1.69 -34.06
N ASN A 418 -7.90 1.65 -34.05
CA ASN A 418 -8.71 2.75 -33.53
C ASN A 418 -8.43 3.01 -32.04
N TYR A 419 -8.40 1.96 -31.20
CA TYR A 419 -8.03 2.09 -29.79
C TYR A 419 -6.64 2.70 -29.60
N TYR A 420 -5.64 2.21 -30.31
CA TYR A 420 -4.26 2.65 -30.21
C TYR A 420 -4.11 4.14 -30.57
N ASN A 421 -4.70 4.55 -31.68
CA ASN A 421 -4.60 5.92 -32.19
C ASN A 421 -5.45 6.92 -31.38
N ASN A 422 -6.65 6.53 -30.93
CA ASN A 422 -7.63 7.47 -30.36
C ASN A 422 -7.84 7.36 -28.85
N TYR A 423 -7.50 6.23 -28.24
CA TYR A 423 -7.86 5.95 -26.84
C TYR A 423 -6.69 5.45 -25.96
N ARG A 424 -5.57 5.06 -26.57
CA ARG A 424 -4.40 4.54 -25.87
C ARG A 424 -3.40 5.64 -25.55
N TYR A 425 -3.66 6.34 -24.44
CA TYR A 425 -2.78 7.38 -23.91
C TYR A 425 -1.35 6.88 -23.68
N GLN A 426 -0.36 7.70 -24.05
CA GLN A 426 1.06 7.34 -23.96
C GLN A 426 1.81 8.31 -23.06
N TRP A 427 2.52 7.77 -22.06
CA TRP A 427 3.24 8.57 -21.07
C TRP A 427 4.30 9.50 -21.69
N ASN A 428 4.98 9.02 -22.73
CA ASN A 428 6.05 9.75 -23.42
C ASN A 428 5.54 10.63 -24.58
N LEU A 429 4.23 10.74 -24.73
CA LEU A 429 3.55 11.56 -25.74
C LEU A 429 2.70 12.63 -25.04
N ASN A 430 3.28 13.30 -24.04
CA ASN A 430 2.60 14.26 -23.16
C ASN A 430 1.30 13.73 -22.53
N LYS A 431 1.19 12.42 -22.31
CA LYS A 431 -0.01 11.73 -21.82
C LYS A 431 -1.24 11.88 -22.73
N MET A 432 -1.02 12.18 -24.01
CA MET A 432 -2.03 12.22 -25.07
C MET A 432 -2.07 10.88 -25.82
N THR A 433 -3.13 10.68 -26.60
CA THR A 433 -3.18 9.64 -27.64
C THR A 433 -2.42 10.11 -28.89
N PRO A 434 -2.01 9.20 -29.79
CA PRO A 434 -1.36 9.58 -31.05
C PRO A 434 -2.10 10.67 -31.84
N VAL A 435 -3.41 10.53 -32.01
CA VAL A 435 -4.23 11.50 -32.74
C VAL A 435 -4.36 12.83 -31.99
N GLN A 436 -4.56 12.79 -30.67
CA GLN A 436 -4.58 14.01 -29.86
C GLN A 436 -3.26 14.77 -29.96
N TYR A 437 -2.13 14.05 -29.92
CA TYR A 437 -0.81 14.67 -30.03
C TYR A 437 -0.57 15.26 -31.41
N ARG A 438 -1.01 14.59 -32.49
CA ARG A 438 -1.00 15.16 -33.83
C ARG A 438 -1.78 16.47 -33.87
N ASN A 439 -3.03 16.46 -33.39
CA ASN A 439 -3.89 17.64 -33.42
C ASN A 439 -3.31 18.78 -32.56
N HIS A 440 -2.64 18.46 -31.46
CA HIS A 440 -1.94 19.43 -30.61
C HIS A 440 -0.74 20.10 -31.30
N LEU A 441 -0.15 19.49 -32.33
CA LEU A 441 0.98 20.04 -33.10
C LEU A 441 0.54 20.86 -34.32
N ILE A 442 -0.72 20.77 -34.71
CA ILE A 442 -1.31 21.53 -35.84
C ILE A 442 -1.86 22.89 -35.36
N ILE A 443 -2.11 23.01 -34.06
CA ILE A 443 -2.39 24.28 -33.35
C ILE A 443 -1.05 24.93 -33.01
#